data_AF-A0A919S5B4-F1
#
_entry.id   AF-A0A919S5B4-F1
#
_cell.length_a   1.000
_cell.length_b   1.000
_cell.length_c   1.000
_cell.angle_alpha   90.00
_cell.angle_beta   90.00
_cell.angle_gamma   90.00
#
_symmetry.space_group_name_H-M   'P 1'
#
loop_
_entity.id
_entity.type
_entity.pdbx_description
1 polymer ?
#
loop_
_entity_poly.entity_id
_entity_poly.type
_entity_poly.pdbx_seq_one_letter_code
_entity_poly.pdbx_strand_id
1 'polypeptide(L)'
;MIFMVLLTITLAAIVVATAWSAVKDADKDTADGTAEAEAVPVPAVPETLEGVLARQLLEGEITGPQYRRAVQRLAERDADRHPLSVPRED
;
A
#
# COMPACT_ATOMS: atom_id res chain seq x y z
N MET A 1 10.48 -37.73 13.48
CA MET A 1 9.83 -37.75 12.15
C MET A 1 8.37 -37.32 12.19
N ILE A 2 7.54 -37.87 13.08
CA ILE A 2 6.11 -37.46 13.24
C ILE A 2 5.92 -35.95 13.43
N PHE A 3 6.76 -35.29 14.25
CA PHE A 3 6.70 -33.83 14.41
C PHE A 3 6.95 -33.06 13.11
N MET A 4 7.89 -33.53 12.29
CA MET A 4 8.23 -32.91 11.01
C MET A 4 7.09 -33.08 10.00
N VAL A 5 6.45 -34.26 9.99
CA VAL A 5 5.25 -34.55 9.17
C VAL A 5 4.05 -33.72 9.60
N LEU A 6 3.81 -33.57 10.91
CA LEU A 6 2.72 -32.71 11.39
C LEU A 6 2.96 -31.26 11.01
N LEU A 7 4.19 -30.75 11.16
CA LEU A 7 4.54 -29.39 10.80
C LEU A 7 4.32 -29.11 9.31
N THR A 8 4.70 -30.02 8.41
CA THR A 8 4.48 -29.85 6.97
C THR A 8 3.00 -29.88 6.60
N ILE A 9 2.20 -30.75 7.21
CA ILE A 9 0.74 -30.80 7.00
C ILE A 9 0.08 -29.50 7.46
N THR A 10 0.46 -28.98 8.64
CA THR A 10 -0.10 -27.73 9.16
C THR A 10 0.26 -26.55 8.26
N LEU A 11 1.51 -26.49 7.78
CA LEU A 11 1.96 -25.43 6.87
C LEU A 11 1.20 -25.47 5.53
N ALA A 12 1.01 -26.67 4.97
CA ALA A 12 0.25 -26.87 3.74
C ALA A 12 -1.23 -26.48 3.91
N ALA A 13 -1.84 -26.82 5.05
CA ALA A 13 -3.22 -26.44 5.35
C ALA A 13 -3.40 -24.92 5.43
N ILE A 14 -2.44 -24.20 6.03
CA ILE A 14 -2.47 -22.73 6.10
C ILE A 14 -2.42 -22.12 4.69
N VAL A 15 -1.51 -22.60 3.83
CA VAL A 15 -1.37 -22.10 2.46
C VAL A 15 -2.63 -22.33 1.63
N VAL A 16 -3.26 -23.50 1.77
CA VAL A 16 -4.52 -23.80 1.08
C VAL A 16 -5.65 -22.92 1.60
N ALA A 17 -5.74 -22.70 2.91
CA ALA A 17 -6.77 -21.86 3.52
C ALA A 17 -6.67 -20.40 3.07
N THR A 18 -5.46 -19.83 3.01
CA THR A 18 -5.27 -18.44 2.55
C THR A 18 -5.56 -18.28 1.06
N ALA A 19 -5.13 -19.23 0.23
CA ALA A 19 -5.45 -19.23 -1.20
C ALA A 19 -6.96 -19.34 -1.47
N TRP A 20 -7.66 -20.19 -0.71
CA TRP A 20 -9.11 -20.37 -0.85
C TRP A 20 -9.90 -19.13 -0.41
N SER A 21 -9.48 -18.46 0.66
CA SER A 21 -10.15 -17.22 1.12
C SER A 21 -10.08 -16.12 0.07
N ALA A 22 -8.90 -15.91 -0.53
CA ALA A 22 -8.71 -14.87 -1.55
C ALA A 22 -9.61 -15.07 -2.79
N VAL A 23 -9.82 -16.32 -3.23
CA VAL A 23 -10.72 -16.63 -4.36
C VAL A 23 -12.18 -16.46 -3.97
N LYS A 24 -12.56 -16.86 -2.75
CA LYS A 24 -13.95 -16.76 -2.28
C LYS A 24 -14.38 -15.33 -1.99
N ASP A 25 -13.47 -14.47 -1.57
CA ASP A 25 -13.75 -13.05 -1.35
C ASP A 25 -13.99 -12.33 -2.70
N ALA A 26 -13.28 -12.73 -3.77
CA ALA A 26 -13.53 -12.20 -5.12
C ALA A 26 -14.91 -12.58 -5.69
N ASP A 27 -15.43 -13.78 -5.38
CA ASP A 27 -16.77 -14.20 -5.80
C ASP A 27 -17.90 -13.47 -5.05
N LYS A 28 -17.63 -13.01 -3.81
CA LYS A 28 -18.62 -12.27 -3.01
C LYS A 28 -18.84 -10.84 -3.50
N ASP A 29 -17.81 -10.19 -4.04
CA ASP A 29 -17.94 -8.84 -4.61
C ASP A 29 -18.75 -8.81 -5.92
N THR A 30 -18.97 -9.95 -6.57
CA THR A 30 -19.71 -10.01 -7.85
C THR A 30 -21.22 -10.20 -7.66
N ALA A 31 -21.69 -10.59 -6.48
CA ALA A 31 -23.08 -10.98 -6.26
C ALA A 31 -24.03 -9.85 -5.82
N ASP A 32 -23.53 -8.63 -5.56
CA ASP A 32 -24.33 -7.52 -5.02
C ASP A 32 -24.37 -6.30 -5.96
N GLY A 33 -24.58 -6.56 -7.25
CA GLY A 33 -24.70 -5.51 -8.27
C GLY A 33 -26.16 -5.10 -8.52
N THR A 34 -26.57 -3.90 -8.08
CA THR A 34 -27.49 -3.01 -8.82
C THR A 34 -27.43 -1.58 -8.28
N ALA A 35 -26.53 -0.76 -8.83
CA ALA A 35 -26.81 0.61 -9.31
C ALA A 35 -25.48 1.33 -9.60
N GLU A 36 -25.45 1.97 -10.77
CA GLU A 36 -24.40 2.87 -11.23
C GLU A 36 -23.14 2.17 -11.74
N ALA A 37 -22.81 2.42 -13.01
CA ALA A 37 -21.53 2.07 -13.58
C ALA A 37 -20.47 2.97 -12.91
N GLU A 38 -20.09 2.59 -11.69
CA GLU A 38 -18.92 3.13 -11.03
C GLU A 38 -17.75 2.79 -11.94
N ALA A 39 -17.16 3.82 -12.54
CA ALA A 39 -15.90 3.68 -13.26
C ALA A 39 -14.95 3.00 -12.29
N VAL A 40 -14.62 1.72 -12.55
CA VAL A 40 -13.63 0.97 -11.78
C VAL A 40 -12.43 1.88 -11.64
N PRO A 41 -12.11 2.39 -10.44
CA PRO A 41 -11.03 3.34 -10.30
C PRO A 41 -9.78 2.59 -10.70
N VAL A 42 -9.24 2.93 -11.87
CA VAL A 42 -7.94 2.43 -12.31
C VAL A 42 -6.99 2.74 -11.16
N PRO A 43 -6.23 1.76 -10.64
CA PRO A 43 -5.34 2.01 -9.52
C PRO A 43 -4.40 3.14 -9.91
N ALA A 44 -4.61 4.31 -9.30
CA ALA A 44 -3.87 5.51 -9.64
C ALA A 44 -2.40 5.26 -9.31
N VAL A 45 -1.58 5.12 -10.36
CA VAL A 45 -0.14 5.01 -10.18
C VAL A 45 0.34 6.37 -9.66
N PRO A 46 0.99 6.44 -8.49
CA PRO A 46 1.42 7.71 -7.95
C PRO A 46 2.45 8.36 -8.88
N GLU A 47 2.19 9.59 -9.31
CA GLU A 47 3.09 10.35 -10.18
C GLU A 47 4.18 11.09 -9.40
N THR A 48 4.01 11.22 -8.08
CA THR A 48 4.92 11.92 -7.17
C THR A 48 5.51 10.98 -6.14
N LEU A 49 6.69 11.33 -5.63
CA LEU A 49 7.35 10.55 -4.58
C LEU A 49 6.55 10.58 -3.27
N GLU A 50 5.93 11.71 -2.96
CA GLU A 50 5.02 11.90 -1.83
C GLU A 50 3.82 10.95 -1.93
N GLY A 51 3.25 10.82 -3.14
CA GLY A 51 2.17 9.89 -3.42
C GLY A 51 2.59 8.43 -3.24
N VAL A 52 3.79 8.06 -3.69
CA VAL A 52 4.35 6.72 -3.45
C VAL A 52 4.48 6.45 -1.94
N LEU A 53 5.06 7.38 -1.18
CA LEU A 53 5.23 7.23 0.28
C LEU A 53 3.88 7.12 1.02
N ALA A 54 2.88 7.90 0.59
CA ALA A 54 1.53 7.81 1.14
C ALA A 54 0.90 6.44 0.86
N ARG A 55 1.04 5.92 -0.37
CA ARG A 55 0.55 4.59 -0.74
C ARG A 55 1.19 3.50 0.13
N GLN A 56 2.51 3.52 0.27
CA GLN A 56 3.24 2.56 1.10
C GLN A 56 2.81 2.58 2.57
N LEU A 57 2.45 3.75 3.11
CA LEU A 57 1.92 3.86 4.47
C LEU A 57 0.52 3.23 4.58
N LEU A 58 -0.35 3.48 3.60
CA LEU A 58 -1.71 2.92 3.56
C LEU A 58 -1.70 1.41 3.34
N GLU A 59 -0.79 0.90 2.51
CA GLU A 59 -0.56 -0.53 2.27
C GLU A 59 0.17 -1.21 3.45
N GLY A 60 0.65 -0.44 4.44
CA GLY A 60 1.35 -0.96 5.61
C GLY A 60 2.78 -1.42 5.34
N GLU A 61 3.34 -1.11 4.16
CA GLU A 61 4.73 -1.41 3.79
C GLU A 61 5.72 -0.59 4.63
N ILE A 62 5.32 0.62 5.05
CA ILE A 62 6.09 1.46 5.97
C ILE A 62 5.25 1.88 7.17
N THR A 63 5.94 2.11 8.28
CA THR A 63 5.34 2.62 9.51
C THR A 63 5.19 4.15 9.50
N GLY A 64 4.27 4.69 10.30
CA GLY A 64 4.11 6.14 10.45
C GLY A 64 5.42 6.91 10.79
N PRO A 65 6.28 6.43 11.71
CA PRO A 65 7.59 7.04 11.94
C PRO A 65 8.52 7.01 10.71
N GLN A 66 8.50 5.95 9.91
CA GLN A 66 9.30 5.86 8.69
C GLN A 66 8.80 6.85 7.63
N TYR A 67 7.49 6.95 7.44
CA TYR A 67 6.87 7.93 6.55
C TYR A 67 7.29 9.37 6.91
N ARG A 68 7.14 9.77 8.17
CA ARG A 68 7.52 11.12 8.62
C ARG A 68 9.00 11.43 8.36
N ARG A 69 9.88 10.46 8.65
CA ARG A 69 11.32 10.62 8.40
C ARG A 69 11.63 10.73 6.91
N ALA A 70 10.94 9.96 6.06
CA ALA A 70 11.13 10.01 4.61
C ALA A 70 10.68 11.36 4.04
N VAL A 71 9.50 11.84 4.42
CA VAL A 71 8.98 13.15 4.01
C VAL A 71 9.89 14.28 4.46
N GLN A 72 10.39 14.24 5.70
CA GLN A 72 11.35 15.23 6.20
C GLN A 72 12.60 15.32 5.31
N ARG A 73 13.23 14.18 5.01
CA ARG A 73 14.42 14.16 4.13
C ARG A 73 14.12 14.67 2.73
N LEU A 74 12.91 14.39 2.22
CA LEU A 74 12.49 14.87 0.91
C LEU A 74 12.39 16.41 0.91
N ALA A 75 11.80 16.98 1.96
CA ALA A 75 11.70 18.43 2.14
C ALA A 75 13.07 19.10 2.35
N GLU A 76 13.97 18.50 3.14
CA GLU A 76 15.35 18.99 3.30
C GLU A 76 16.07 19.05 1.95
N ARG A 77 15.96 17.98 1.16
CA ARG A 77 16.55 17.92 -0.18
C ARG A 77 15.90 18.91 -1.16
N ASP A 78 14.60 19.16 -1.02
CA ASP A 78 13.90 20.13 -1.84
C ASP A 78 14.32 21.56 -1.50
N ALA A 79 14.47 21.89 -0.22
CA ALA A 79 15.00 23.18 0.22
C ALA A 79 16.41 23.44 -0.32
N ASP A 80 17.27 22.41 -0.36
CA ASP A 80 18.62 22.51 -0.94
C ASP A 80 18.59 22.74 -2.46
N ARG A 81 17.65 22.10 -3.17
CA ARG A 81 17.56 22.17 -4.65
C ARG A 81 16.78 23.38 -5.15
N HIS A 82 15.77 23.80 -4.41
CA HIS A 82 14.80 24.83 -4.77
C HIS A 82 14.62 25.80 -3.59
N PRO A 83 15.65 26.61 -3.28
CA PRO A 83 15.57 27.55 -2.18
C PRO A 83 14.46 28.58 -2.43
N LEU A 84 13.60 28.78 -1.43
CA LEU A 84 12.57 29.81 -1.47
C LEU A 84 13.22 31.19 -1.35
N SER A 85 12.98 32.06 -2.32
CA SER A 85 13.37 33.46 -2.27
C SER A 85 12.18 34.34 -1.87
N VAL A 86 12.41 35.28 -0.96
CA VAL A 86 11.41 36.28 -0.61
C VAL A 86 11.65 37.52 -1.50
N PRO A 87 10.65 37.98 -2.27
CA PRO A 87 10.77 39.21 -3.03
C PRO A 87 11.07 40.40 -2.11
N ARG A 88 11.96 41.30 -2.51
CA ARG A 88 12.13 42.58 -1.81
C ARG A 88 10.92 43.48 -2.08
N GLU A 89 10.42 44.10 -1.03
CA GLU A 89 9.44 45.18 -1.13
C GLU A 89 10.21 46.45 -1.49
N ASP A 90 10.17 46.83 -2.77
CA ASP A 90 10.62 48.15 -3.25
C ASP A 90 9.43 49.11 -3.34
#